data_AF-A0A5E4HE41-F1
#
_entry.id   AF-A0A5E4HE41-F1
#
_cell.length_a   1.000
_cell.length_b   1.000
_cell.length_c   1.000
_cell.angle_alpha   90.00
_cell.angle_beta   90.00
_cell.angle_gamma   90.00
#
_symmetry.space_group_name_H-M   'P 1'
#
loop_
_entity.id
_entity.type
_entity.pdbx_description
1 polymer ?
#
loop_
_entity_poly.entity_id
_entity_poly.type
_entity_poly.pdbx_seq_one_letter_code
_entity_poly.pdbx_strand_id
1 'polypeptide(L)'
;MSKPTVGLDVDDVVAVPHTMAALLDGLDVPHKERKEMEDMKARYKKGELAAVDVHKHRHAILSNYDVEKRRDAIKSVVEAIPQENRQAVEELKKFSEVVLYSNGDYDVMNAVGESLGVKTIAVNRYLMAFAFRTHKKSEAADGLFPDVYVGDDPANEEDLFELARLKIVVERKDKHADYTRFKERGYVFVGSLPEAVPAVKKFLAETKQAQ
;
A
#
# COMPACT_ATOMS: atom_id res chain seq x y z
N MET A 1 -22.29 14.63 3.77
CA MET A 1 -21.57 13.41 4.19
C MET A 1 -20.34 13.28 3.30
N SER A 2 -19.16 13.04 3.89
CA SER A 2 -17.94 12.69 3.16
C SER A 2 -18.16 11.39 2.38
N LYS A 3 -17.44 11.19 1.27
CA LYS A 3 -17.44 9.91 0.57
C LYS A 3 -16.76 8.85 1.47
N PRO A 4 -17.21 7.58 1.45
CA PRO A 4 -16.47 6.52 2.14
C PRO A 4 -15.07 6.38 1.56
N THR A 5 -14.10 6.00 2.38
CA THR A 5 -12.68 5.93 1.99
C THR A 5 -12.27 4.48 1.70
N VAL A 6 -11.64 4.26 0.54
CA VAL A 6 -10.99 2.99 0.17
C VAL A 6 -9.48 3.20 0.21
N GLY A 7 -8.83 2.50 1.13
CA GLY A 7 -7.37 2.44 1.24
C GLY A 7 -6.82 1.30 0.40
N LEU A 8 -5.80 1.57 -0.40
CA LEU A 8 -5.11 0.58 -1.22
C LEU A 8 -3.64 0.55 -0.84
N ASP A 9 -3.08 -0.64 -0.62
CA ASP A 9 -1.62 -0.78 -0.64
C ASP A 9 -1.08 -0.46 -2.04
N VAL A 10 0.11 0.12 -2.12
CA VAL A 10 0.76 0.43 -3.40
C VAL A 10 1.49 -0.80 -3.92
N ASP A 11 2.32 -1.41 -3.08
CA ASP A 11 3.14 -2.55 -3.47
C ASP A 11 2.25 -3.79 -3.62
N ASP A 12 2.50 -4.61 -4.65
CA ASP A 12 1.81 -5.90 -4.84
C ASP A 12 0.26 -5.84 -5.01
N VAL A 13 -0.39 -4.68 -4.85
CA VAL A 13 -1.84 -4.45 -5.04
C VAL A 13 -2.13 -3.50 -6.20
N VAL A 14 -1.69 -2.23 -6.11
CA VAL A 14 -1.91 -1.22 -7.17
C VAL A 14 -0.84 -1.31 -8.24
N ALA A 15 0.43 -1.27 -7.83
CA ALA A 15 1.57 -1.26 -8.72
C ALA A 15 2.11 -2.68 -8.98
N VAL A 16 3.10 -2.77 -9.88
CA VAL A 16 3.82 -4.02 -10.13
C VAL A 16 4.42 -4.60 -8.86
N PRO A 17 4.63 -5.93 -8.82
CA PRO A 17 5.37 -6.56 -7.75
C PRO A 17 6.65 -5.82 -7.39
N HIS A 18 6.78 -5.45 -6.12
CA HIS A 18 7.97 -4.81 -5.55
C HIS A 18 8.42 -3.50 -6.25
N THR A 19 7.69 -2.40 -6.04
CA THR A 19 8.01 -1.09 -6.67
C THR A 19 9.44 -0.63 -6.42
N MET A 20 9.98 -0.92 -5.24
CA MET A 20 11.39 -0.66 -4.90
C MET A 20 12.35 -1.46 -5.77
N ALA A 21 12.08 -2.74 -6.07
CA ALA A 21 12.95 -3.53 -6.92
C ALA A 21 12.99 -2.96 -8.35
N ALA A 22 11.83 -2.60 -8.90
CA ALA A 22 11.73 -1.94 -10.20
C ALA A 22 12.46 -0.57 -10.23
N LEU A 23 12.38 0.21 -9.15
CA LEU A 23 13.14 1.46 -9.02
C LEU A 23 14.66 1.19 -9.05
N LEU A 24 15.13 0.19 -8.30
CA LEU A 24 16.55 -0.16 -8.23
C LEU A 24 17.06 -0.72 -9.57
N ASP A 25 16.20 -1.42 -10.32
CA ASP A 25 16.44 -1.83 -11.71
C ASP A 25 16.62 -0.64 -12.64
N GLY A 26 15.70 0.32 -12.63
CA GLY A 26 15.80 1.53 -13.45
C GLY A 26 17.00 2.42 -13.12
N LEU A 27 17.59 2.27 -11.93
CA LEU A 27 18.77 3.02 -11.48
C LEU A 27 20.10 2.29 -11.69
N ASP A 28 20.08 1.06 -12.23
CA ASP A 28 21.26 0.20 -12.35
C ASP A 28 22.02 0.04 -11.03
N VAL A 29 21.28 -0.03 -9.90
CA VAL A 29 21.91 -0.07 -8.57
C VAL A 29 22.76 -1.34 -8.45
N PRO A 30 24.05 -1.24 -8.05
CA PRO A 30 24.94 -2.39 -7.95
C PRO A 30 24.37 -3.51 -7.07
N HIS A 31 24.58 -4.76 -7.49
CA HIS A 31 24.10 -5.94 -6.75
C HIS A 31 24.51 -5.94 -5.27
N LYS A 32 25.70 -5.42 -4.94
CA LYS A 32 26.17 -5.30 -3.55
C LYS A 32 25.24 -4.40 -2.71
N GLU A 33 24.84 -3.24 -3.24
CA GLU A 33 23.94 -2.29 -2.57
C GLU A 33 22.53 -2.85 -2.45
N ARG A 34 22.05 -3.57 -3.48
CA ARG A 34 20.76 -4.27 -3.45
C ARG A 34 20.71 -5.30 -2.34
N LYS A 35 21.75 -6.13 -2.25
CA LYS A 35 21.86 -7.16 -1.20
C LYS A 35 21.86 -6.52 0.19
N GLU A 36 22.55 -5.41 0.37
CA GLU A 36 22.54 -4.68 1.65
C GLU A 36 21.13 -4.20 2.03
N MET A 37 20.37 -3.64 1.08
CA MET A 37 18.97 -3.25 1.31
C MET A 37 18.05 -4.44 1.62
N GLU A 38 18.27 -5.59 0.98
CA GLU A 38 17.53 -6.83 1.26
C GLU A 38 17.85 -7.38 2.65
N ASP A 39 19.13 -7.41 3.03
CA ASP A 39 19.59 -7.84 4.36
C ASP A 39 19.00 -6.92 5.46
N MET A 40 18.97 -5.61 5.23
CA MET A 40 18.32 -4.67 6.14
C MET A 40 16.82 -4.88 6.23
N LYS A 41 16.14 -5.12 5.10
CA LYS A 41 14.70 -5.46 5.07
C LYS A 41 14.43 -6.75 5.85
N ALA A 42 15.29 -7.75 5.73
CA ALA A 42 15.17 -9.01 6.47
C ALA A 42 15.34 -8.80 7.98
N ARG A 43 16.32 -8.00 8.41
CA ARG A 43 16.54 -7.63 9.82
C ARG A 43 15.36 -6.83 10.39
N TYR A 44 14.82 -5.89 9.61
CA TYR A 44 13.61 -5.16 9.99
C TYR A 44 12.42 -6.09 10.20
N LYS A 45 12.19 -7.05 9.29
CA LYS A 45 11.13 -8.06 9.45
C LYS A 45 11.27 -8.90 10.72
N LYS A 46 12.49 -9.07 11.23
CA LYS A 46 12.78 -9.76 12.49
C LYS A 46 12.71 -8.85 13.73
N GLY A 47 12.43 -7.56 13.56
CA GLY A 47 12.46 -6.58 14.65
C GLY A 47 13.87 -6.21 15.13
N GLU A 48 14.92 -6.63 14.41
CA GLU A 48 16.32 -6.38 14.74
C GLU A 48 16.81 -4.99 14.27
N LEU A 49 15.99 -4.29 13.51
CA LEU A 49 16.28 -3.00 12.92
C LEU A 49 14.99 -2.17 12.87
N ALA A 50 15.04 -0.88 13.19
CA ALA A 50 13.87 -0.01 13.10
C ALA A 50 13.56 0.32 11.63
N ALA A 51 12.27 0.48 11.30
CA ALA A 51 11.84 0.86 9.95
C ALA A 51 12.53 2.14 9.45
N VAL A 52 12.70 3.12 10.34
CA VAL A 52 13.36 4.41 10.03
C VAL A 52 14.80 4.22 9.55
N ASP A 53 15.52 3.22 10.06
CA ASP A 53 16.91 2.98 9.66
C ASP A 53 16.97 2.35 8.26
N VAL A 54 16.01 1.48 7.92
CA VAL A 54 15.85 0.96 6.55
C VAL A 54 15.54 2.10 5.59
N HIS A 55 14.63 3.01 5.94
CA HIS A 55 14.29 4.16 5.10
C HIS A 55 15.47 5.11 4.92
N LYS A 56 16.20 5.45 5.99
CA LYS A 56 17.39 6.31 5.93
C LYS A 56 18.45 5.71 5.00
N HIS A 57 18.70 4.41 5.10
CA HIS A 57 19.69 3.75 4.27
C HIS A 57 19.28 3.70 2.79
N ARG A 58 18.01 3.36 2.50
CA ARG A 58 17.49 3.44 1.13
C ARG A 58 17.62 4.85 0.55
N HIS A 59 17.21 5.86 1.31
CA HIS A 59 17.31 7.25 0.88
C HIS A 59 18.77 7.64 0.62
N ALA A 60 19.71 7.23 1.48
CA ALA A 60 21.14 7.48 1.28
C ALA A 60 21.65 6.87 -0.04
N ILE A 61 21.30 5.61 -0.33
CA ILE A 61 21.65 4.97 -1.61
C ILE A 61 21.06 5.75 -2.78
N LEU A 62 19.74 5.97 -2.78
CA LEU A 62 19.04 6.65 -3.87
C LEU A 62 19.54 8.08 -4.07
N SER A 63 19.95 8.79 -3.01
CA SER A 63 20.45 10.16 -3.09
C SER A 63 21.79 10.29 -3.85
N ASN A 64 22.55 9.20 -4.01
CA ASN A 64 23.78 9.19 -4.79
C ASN A 64 23.55 9.17 -6.30
N TYR A 65 22.31 8.89 -6.74
CA TYR A 65 21.97 8.81 -8.15
C TYR A 65 21.48 10.16 -8.66
N ASP A 66 21.83 10.43 -9.92
CA ASP A 66 21.41 11.62 -10.65
C ASP A 66 19.88 11.80 -10.58
N VAL A 67 19.44 13.06 -10.43
CA VAL A 67 18.04 13.40 -10.21
C VAL A 67 17.19 13.05 -11.44
N GLU A 68 17.71 13.25 -12.65
CA GLU A 68 16.98 12.92 -13.89
C GLU A 68 16.86 11.42 -14.04
N LYS A 69 17.94 10.66 -13.78
CA LYS A 69 17.88 9.19 -13.76
C LYS A 69 16.86 8.64 -12.76
N ARG A 70 16.80 9.21 -11.55
CA ARG A 70 15.77 8.84 -10.56
C ARG A 70 14.37 9.13 -11.04
N ARG A 71 14.14 10.30 -11.62
CA ARG A 71 12.84 10.67 -12.18
C ARG A 71 12.41 9.69 -13.28
N ASP A 72 13.32 9.32 -14.16
CA ASP A 72 13.04 8.37 -15.24
C ASP A 72 12.73 6.96 -14.69
N ALA A 73 13.51 6.49 -13.71
CA ALA A 73 13.23 5.21 -13.04
C ALA A 73 11.86 5.21 -12.34
N ILE A 74 11.51 6.28 -11.62
CA ILE A 74 10.18 6.46 -11.01
C ILE A 74 9.08 6.45 -12.08
N LYS A 75 9.29 7.17 -13.19
CA LYS A 75 8.35 7.19 -14.31
C LYS A 75 8.12 5.80 -14.89
N SER A 76 9.18 4.99 -15.05
CA SER A 76 9.04 3.60 -15.49
C SER A 76 8.23 2.74 -14.51
N VAL A 77 8.39 2.93 -13.19
CA VAL A 77 7.55 2.26 -12.18
C VAL A 77 6.07 2.63 -12.37
N VAL A 78 5.78 3.91 -12.60
CA VAL A 78 4.42 4.39 -12.87
C VAL A 78 3.88 3.78 -14.17
N GLU A 79 4.63 3.83 -15.26
CA GLU A 79 4.22 3.27 -16.56
C GLU A 79 3.97 1.76 -16.51
N ALA A 80 4.66 1.05 -15.61
CA ALA A 80 4.50 -0.38 -15.40
C ALA A 80 3.20 -0.76 -14.67
N ILE A 81 2.48 0.19 -14.05
CA ILE A 81 1.20 -0.11 -13.37
C ILE A 81 0.23 -0.77 -14.36
N PRO A 82 -0.27 -1.99 -14.06
CA PRO A 82 -1.17 -2.71 -14.95
C PRO A 82 -2.41 -1.89 -15.32
N GLN A 83 -2.81 -1.93 -16.59
CA GLN A 83 -3.92 -1.12 -17.09
C GLN A 83 -5.24 -1.47 -16.39
N GLU A 84 -5.45 -2.74 -16.05
CA GLU A 84 -6.58 -3.24 -15.27
C GLU A 84 -6.61 -2.66 -13.85
N ASN A 85 -5.45 -2.46 -13.21
CA ASN A 85 -5.37 -1.84 -11.89
C ASN A 85 -5.71 -0.35 -11.98
N ARG A 86 -5.26 0.35 -13.02
CA ARG A 86 -5.66 1.74 -13.29
C ARG A 86 -7.18 1.86 -13.45
N GLN A 87 -7.78 0.96 -14.23
CA GLN A 87 -9.23 0.92 -14.42
C GLN A 87 -9.99 0.61 -13.14
N ALA A 88 -9.48 -0.30 -12.30
CA ALA A 88 -10.07 -0.62 -11.01
C ALA A 88 -10.07 0.59 -10.07
N VAL A 89 -8.95 1.35 -10.01
CA VAL A 89 -8.87 2.59 -9.24
C VAL A 89 -9.87 3.64 -9.74
N GLU A 90 -9.97 3.83 -11.06
CA GLU A 90 -10.96 4.74 -11.64
C GLU A 90 -12.41 4.32 -11.35
N GLU A 91 -12.71 3.02 -11.35
CA GLU A 91 -14.03 2.53 -10.96
C GLU A 91 -14.32 2.79 -9.47
N LEU A 92 -13.37 2.55 -8.57
CA LEU A 92 -13.50 2.82 -7.14
C LEU A 92 -13.78 4.32 -6.85
N LYS A 93 -13.11 5.23 -7.58
CA LYS A 93 -13.28 6.70 -7.45
C LYS A 93 -14.70 7.18 -7.75
N LYS A 94 -15.49 6.41 -8.51
CA LYS A 94 -16.89 6.78 -8.83
C LYS A 94 -17.79 6.79 -7.59
N PHE A 95 -17.47 6.00 -6.57
CA PHE A 95 -18.32 5.83 -5.39
C PHE A 95 -17.60 5.95 -4.04
N SER A 96 -16.29 6.17 -4.05
CA SER A 96 -15.46 6.34 -2.85
C SER A 96 -14.39 7.42 -3.03
N GLU A 97 -13.78 7.86 -1.94
CA GLU A 97 -12.47 8.52 -1.95
C GLU A 97 -11.40 7.43 -1.90
N VAL A 98 -10.47 7.42 -2.87
CA VAL A 98 -9.37 6.43 -2.91
C VAL A 98 -8.11 7.07 -2.36
N VAL A 99 -7.44 6.34 -1.46
CA VAL A 99 -6.21 6.77 -0.80
C VAL A 99 -5.18 5.64 -0.89
N LEU A 100 -3.95 5.98 -1.26
CA LEU A 100 -2.84 5.04 -1.29
C LEU A 100 -2.11 5.00 0.04
N TYR A 101 -1.81 3.80 0.50
CA TYR A 101 -1.05 3.49 1.70
C TYR A 101 0.18 2.70 1.26
N SER A 102 1.37 3.00 1.78
CA SER A 102 2.55 2.14 1.60
C SER A 102 3.67 2.56 2.56
N ASN A 103 4.58 1.61 2.81
CA ASN A 103 5.84 1.82 3.51
C ASN A 103 7.03 1.90 2.51
N GLY A 104 6.74 2.26 1.25
CA GLY A 104 7.69 2.34 0.16
C GLY A 104 8.52 3.63 0.16
N ASP A 105 9.14 3.93 -0.97
CA ASP A 105 9.78 5.23 -1.19
C ASP A 105 8.72 6.31 -1.42
N TYR A 106 8.89 7.46 -0.77
CA TYR A 106 7.91 8.54 -0.80
C TYR A 106 7.73 9.13 -2.21
N ASP A 107 8.82 9.29 -2.96
CA ASP A 107 8.77 9.91 -4.29
C ASP A 107 8.07 8.98 -5.28
N VAL A 108 8.32 7.67 -5.18
CA VAL A 108 7.59 6.65 -5.94
C VAL A 108 6.10 6.70 -5.61
N MET A 109 5.75 6.66 -4.32
CA MET A 109 4.35 6.68 -3.89
C MET A 109 3.63 7.93 -4.38
N ASN A 110 4.27 9.10 -4.26
CA ASN A 110 3.69 10.36 -4.71
C ASN A 110 3.47 10.35 -6.23
N ALA A 111 4.44 9.88 -7.01
CA ALA A 111 4.31 9.76 -8.46
C ALA A 111 3.19 8.77 -8.87
N VAL A 112 3.05 7.64 -8.16
CA VAL A 112 1.94 6.70 -8.37
C VAL A 112 0.60 7.39 -8.08
N GLY A 113 0.48 8.08 -6.95
CA GLY A 113 -0.73 8.82 -6.57
C GLY A 113 -1.12 9.91 -7.57
N GLU A 114 -0.15 10.72 -7.99
CA GLU A 114 -0.34 11.74 -9.04
C GLU A 114 -0.83 11.10 -10.35
N SER A 115 -0.22 10.00 -10.77
CA SER A 115 -0.59 9.31 -12.01
C SER A 115 -2.01 8.71 -12.02
N LEU A 116 -2.57 8.45 -10.83
CA LEU A 116 -3.91 7.88 -10.63
C LEU A 116 -4.92 8.96 -10.19
N GLY A 117 -4.47 10.19 -9.94
CA GLY A 117 -5.28 11.28 -9.41
C GLY A 117 -5.89 10.93 -8.04
N VAL A 118 -5.09 10.36 -7.14
CA VAL A 118 -5.50 9.94 -5.79
C VAL A 118 -4.54 10.51 -4.74
N LYS A 119 -5.02 10.65 -3.50
CA LYS A 119 -4.18 11.08 -2.39
C LYS A 119 -3.27 9.94 -1.93
N THR A 120 -2.10 10.30 -1.43
CA THR A 120 -1.11 9.36 -0.87
C THR A 120 -0.92 9.63 0.61
N ILE A 121 -0.89 8.57 1.40
CA ILE A 121 -0.52 8.61 2.81
C ILE A 121 0.71 7.73 2.97
N ALA A 122 1.83 8.37 3.30
CA ALA A 122 3.03 7.66 3.71
C ALA A 122 2.75 7.01 5.07
N VAL A 123 2.71 5.69 5.10
CA VAL A 123 2.43 4.97 6.34
C VAL A 123 3.73 4.84 7.10
N ASN A 124 3.85 5.57 8.20
CA ASN A 124 4.76 5.15 9.25
C ASN A 124 3.93 4.34 10.24
N ARG A 125 4.16 3.02 10.28
CA ARG A 125 3.43 2.08 11.16
C ARG A 125 3.33 2.57 12.60
N TYR A 126 4.38 3.23 13.13
CA TYR A 126 4.37 3.78 14.48
C TYR A 126 3.42 4.96 14.63
N LEU A 127 3.33 5.85 13.63
CA LEU A 127 2.39 6.98 13.64
C LEU A 127 0.94 6.49 13.52
N MET A 128 0.68 5.46 12.73
CA MET A 128 -0.66 4.87 12.58
C MET A 128 -1.11 4.12 13.84
N ALA A 129 -0.23 3.28 14.41
CA ALA A 129 -0.50 2.60 15.68
C ALA A 129 -0.64 3.59 16.84
N PHE A 130 0.14 4.68 16.86
CA PHE A 130 0.00 5.74 17.85
C PHE A 130 -1.33 6.48 17.67
N ALA A 131 -1.65 6.94 16.47
CA ALA A 131 -2.92 7.63 16.17
C ALA A 131 -4.13 6.77 16.53
N PHE A 132 -4.09 5.47 16.25
CA PHE A 132 -5.15 4.54 16.65
C PHE A 132 -5.30 4.43 18.18
N ARG A 133 -4.18 4.30 18.91
CA ARG A 133 -4.21 4.16 20.38
C ARG A 133 -4.68 5.44 21.07
N THR A 134 -4.34 6.61 20.53
CA THR A 134 -4.65 7.91 21.14
C THR A 134 -5.96 8.52 20.67
N HIS A 135 -6.40 8.25 19.45
CA HIS A 135 -7.54 8.92 18.82
C HIS A 135 -8.68 7.97 18.46
N LYS A 136 -8.93 6.91 19.25
CA LYS A 136 -10.13 6.08 19.09
C LYS A 136 -11.37 6.97 18.92
N LYS A 137 -11.80 7.15 17.67
CA LYS A 137 -12.99 7.91 17.24
C LYS A 137 -12.95 9.43 17.49
N SER A 138 -11.87 10.15 17.17
CA SER A 138 -11.94 11.61 17.03
C SER A 138 -12.22 12.01 15.57
N GLU A 139 -13.06 13.02 15.35
CA GLU A 139 -13.32 13.63 14.02
C GLU A 139 -12.02 14.07 13.30
N ALA A 140 -10.93 14.34 14.04
CA ALA A 140 -9.62 14.67 13.46
C ALA A 140 -8.94 13.52 12.71
N ALA A 141 -9.46 12.30 12.80
CA ALA A 141 -8.97 11.13 12.06
C ALA A 141 -9.88 10.73 10.88
N ASP A 142 -10.94 11.50 10.60
CA ASP A 142 -11.75 11.32 9.40
C ASP A 142 -10.87 11.52 8.15
N GLY A 143 -10.86 10.50 7.29
CA GLY A 143 -10.02 10.45 6.10
C GLY A 143 -8.59 9.90 6.33
N LEU A 144 -8.19 9.65 7.58
CA LEU A 144 -6.92 8.98 7.91
C LEU A 144 -7.06 7.46 7.96
N PHE A 145 -8.26 6.96 8.25
CA PHE A 145 -8.56 5.53 8.33
C PHE A 145 -9.53 5.13 7.22
N PRO A 146 -9.23 4.06 6.45
CA PRO A 146 -10.10 3.64 5.37
C PRO A 146 -11.32 2.85 5.89
N ASP A 147 -12.51 3.08 5.31
CA ASP A 147 -13.68 2.21 5.54
C ASP A 147 -13.42 0.79 5.01
N VAL A 148 -12.69 0.71 3.90
CA VAL A 148 -12.32 -0.52 3.20
C VAL A 148 -10.82 -0.49 2.94
N TYR A 149 -10.10 -1.52 3.36
CA TYR A 149 -8.67 -1.66 3.06
C TYR A 149 -8.42 -2.86 2.14
N VAL A 150 -7.66 -2.63 1.06
CA VAL A 150 -7.20 -3.65 0.11
C VAL A 150 -5.68 -3.72 0.20
N GLY A 151 -5.16 -4.81 0.76
CA GLY A 151 -3.72 -5.07 0.94
C GLY A 151 -3.33 -6.47 0.47
N ASP A 152 -2.05 -6.80 0.47
CA ASP A 152 -1.56 -8.13 0.04
C ASP A 152 -1.00 -8.98 1.21
N ASP A 153 -0.57 -8.35 2.31
CA ASP A 153 0.10 -9.02 3.43
C ASP A 153 -0.56 -8.70 4.78
N PRO A 154 -1.63 -9.41 5.16
CA PRO A 154 -2.36 -9.13 6.39
C PRO A 154 -1.56 -9.40 7.66
N ALA A 155 -0.44 -10.14 7.61
CA ALA A 155 0.43 -10.32 8.77
C ALA A 155 1.33 -9.11 9.00
N ASN A 156 1.81 -8.49 7.91
CA ASN A 156 2.61 -7.28 7.98
C ASN A 156 1.75 -6.03 8.17
N GLU A 157 0.51 -6.02 7.69
CA GLU A 157 -0.38 -4.85 7.66
C GLU A 157 -1.58 -4.97 8.60
N GLU A 158 -1.48 -5.83 9.62
CA GLU A 158 -2.58 -6.13 10.54
C GLU A 158 -3.20 -4.85 11.12
N ASP A 159 -2.40 -3.82 11.44
CA ASP A 159 -2.90 -2.55 11.93
C ASP A 159 -3.85 -1.85 10.93
N LEU A 160 -3.51 -1.79 9.63
CA LEU A 160 -4.36 -1.16 8.60
C LEU A 160 -5.63 -1.96 8.34
N PHE A 161 -5.49 -3.29 8.32
CA PHE A 161 -6.64 -4.18 8.18
C PHE A 161 -7.61 -4.04 9.36
N GLU A 162 -7.13 -4.04 10.60
CA GLU A 162 -7.99 -3.96 11.79
C GLU A 162 -8.72 -2.62 11.91
N LEU A 163 -8.22 -1.57 11.26
CA LEU A 163 -8.88 -0.25 11.19
C LEU A 163 -10.04 -0.24 10.19
N ALA A 164 -10.01 -1.11 9.17
CA ALA A 164 -11.01 -1.16 8.13
C ALA A 164 -12.23 -2.00 8.52
N ARG A 165 -13.41 -1.54 8.08
CA ARG A 165 -14.68 -2.26 8.26
C ARG A 165 -14.78 -3.44 7.30
N LEU A 166 -14.33 -3.25 6.06
CA LEU A 166 -14.12 -4.33 5.10
C LEU A 166 -12.62 -4.53 4.86
N LYS A 167 -12.19 -5.79 4.97
CA LYS A 167 -10.80 -6.21 4.89
C LYS A 167 -10.65 -7.11 3.66
N ILE A 168 -9.95 -6.65 2.63
CA ILE A 168 -9.74 -7.40 1.38
C ILE A 168 -8.26 -7.70 1.20
N VAL A 169 -7.93 -8.97 1.03
CA VAL A 169 -6.57 -9.44 0.76
C VAL A 169 -6.45 -9.86 -0.70
N VAL A 170 -5.48 -9.30 -1.41
CA VAL A 170 -5.09 -9.76 -2.74
C VAL A 170 -4.12 -10.94 -2.59
N GLU A 171 -4.61 -12.16 -2.80
CA GLU A 171 -3.83 -13.39 -2.69
C GLU A 171 -2.91 -13.55 -3.90
N ARG A 172 -1.61 -13.42 -3.63
CA ARG A 172 -0.57 -13.76 -4.60
C ARG A 172 -0.27 -15.26 -4.60
N LYS A 173 -0.37 -15.89 -5.76
CA LYS A 173 -0.15 -17.35 -5.94
C LYS A 173 1.28 -17.80 -5.60
N ASP A 174 2.25 -16.90 -5.67
CA ASP A 174 3.65 -17.17 -5.37
C ASP A 174 4.03 -16.98 -3.90
N LYS A 175 3.15 -16.39 -3.08
CA LYS A 175 3.32 -16.32 -1.62
C LYS A 175 2.63 -17.52 -0.98
N HIS A 176 3.41 -18.51 -0.54
CA HIS A 176 2.91 -19.57 0.33
C HIS A 176 2.71 -19.04 1.76
N ALA A 177 1.58 -18.38 2.00
CA ALA A 177 1.19 -17.89 3.31
C ALA A 177 -0.05 -18.65 3.81
N ASP A 178 -0.03 -19.04 5.09
CA ASP A 178 -1.19 -19.61 5.76
C ASP A 178 -2.15 -18.48 6.18
N TYR A 179 -3.26 -18.37 5.47
CA TYR A 179 -4.28 -17.36 5.71
C TYR A 179 -5.44 -17.85 6.60
N THR A 180 -5.35 -19.05 7.18
CA THR A 180 -6.47 -19.68 7.92
C THR A 180 -7.04 -18.75 8.99
N ARG A 181 -6.19 -18.16 9.84
CA ARG A 181 -6.62 -17.23 10.90
C ARG A 181 -7.36 -15.98 10.40
N PHE A 182 -7.05 -15.52 9.19
CA PHE A 182 -7.66 -14.31 8.62
C PHE A 182 -9.00 -14.64 7.93
N LYS A 183 -9.10 -15.81 7.30
CA LYS A 183 -10.35 -16.35 6.75
C LYS A 183 -11.40 -16.52 7.85
N GLU A 184 -11.00 -17.05 9.00
CA GLU A 184 -11.87 -17.17 10.19
C GLU A 184 -12.32 -15.82 10.75
N ARG A 185 -11.55 -14.75 10.55
CA ARG A 185 -11.87 -13.37 10.97
C ARG A 185 -12.71 -12.61 9.93
N GLY A 186 -13.17 -13.26 8.87
CA GLY A 186 -14.06 -12.65 7.87
C GLY A 186 -13.36 -11.75 6.85
N TYR A 187 -12.04 -11.91 6.65
CA TYR A 187 -11.34 -11.23 5.57
C TYR A 187 -11.82 -11.80 4.22
N VAL A 188 -11.96 -10.92 3.23
CA VAL A 188 -12.29 -11.28 1.84
C VAL A 188 -10.99 -11.50 1.08
N PHE A 189 -10.91 -12.57 0.29
CA PHE A 189 -9.72 -12.89 -0.49
C PHE A 189 -10.04 -12.85 -1.98
N VAL A 190 -9.19 -12.18 -2.74
CA VAL A 190 -9.34 -11.98 -4.19
C VAL A 190 -8.00 -12.22 -4.89
N GLY A 191 -7.99 -12.55 -6.18
CA GLY A 191 -6.75 -12.77 -6.94
C GLY A 191 -6.09 -11.50 -7.45
N SER A 192 -6.81 -10.37 -7.46
CA SER A 192 -6.36 -9.11 -8.07
C SER A 192 -7.16 -7.90 -7.56
N LEU A 193 -6.65 -6.68 -7.77
CA LEU A 193 -7.37 -5.45 -7.43
C LEU A 193 -8.71 -5.30 -8.20
N PRO A 194 -8.82 -5.61 -9.51
CA PRO A 194 -10.11 -5.61 -10.21
C PRO A 194 -11.18 -6.50 -9.56
N GLU A 195 -10.78 -7.66 -9.03
CA GLU A 195 -11.69 -8.57 -8.33
C GLU A 195 -12.19 -8.04 -6.98
N ALA A 196 -11.45 -7.10 -6.37
CA ALA A 196 -11.90 -6.43 -5.14
C ALA A 196 -13.09 -5.49 -5.40
N VAL A 197 -13.14 -4.84 -6.58
CA VAL A 197 -14.09 -3.75 -6.88
C VAL A 197 -15.57 -4.14 -6.64
N PRO A 198 -16.07 -5.31 -7.08
CA PRO A 198 -17.46 -5.71 -6.80
C PRO A 198 -17.75 -5.87 -5.30
N ALA A 199 -16.80 -6.41 -4.52
CA ALA A 199 -16.94 -6.58 -3.08
C ALA A 199 -17.01 -5.23 -2.35
N VAL A 200 -16.14 -4.29 -2.73
CA VAL A 200 -16.18 -2.91 -2.22
C VAL A 200 -17.53 -2.26 -2.54
N LYS A 201 -17.96 -2.33 -3.80
CA LYS A 201 -19.21 -1.72 -4.26
C LYS A 201 -20.43 -2.27 -3.51
N LYS A 202 -20.48 -3.59 -3.31
CA LYS A 202 -21.54 -4.27 -2.55
C LYS A 202 -21.57 -3.77 -1.11
N PHE A 203 -20.43 -3.79 -0.41
CA PHE A 203 -20.34 -3.35 0.98
C PHE A 203 -20.75 -1.88 1.19
N LEU A 204 -20.30 -0.99 0.31
CA LEU A 204 -20.64 0.42 0.38
C LEU A 204 -22.12 0.69 0.07
N ALA A 205 -22.74 -0.11 -0.80
CA ALA A 205 -24.17 -0.02 -1.07
C ALA A 205 -25.01 -0.49 0.14
N GLU A 206 -24.63 -1.58 0.78
CA GLU A 206 -25.29 -2.12 1.98
C GLU A 206 -25.15 -1.18 3.18
N THR A 207 -23.99 -0.56 3.35
CA THR A 207 -23.72 0.38 4.46
C THR A 207 -24.60 1.64 4.37
N LYS A 208 -24.91 2.13 3.15
CA LYS A 208 -25.81 3.27 2.95
C LYS A 208 -27.27 2.98 3.27
N GLN A 209 -27.70 1.71 3.26
CA GLN A 209 -29.09 1.33 3.59
C GLN A 209 -29.30 1.11 5.10
N ALA A 210 -28.22 0.88 5.84
CA ALA A 210 -28.24 0.67 7.28
C ALA A 210 -28.06 1.97 8.10
N GLN A 211 -27.88 3.11 7.43
CA GLN A 211 -27.78 4.46 8.00
C GLN A 211 -28.99 5.29 7.58
#